data_AF-A0A1Y3ML37-F1
#
_entry.id   AF-A0A1Y3ML37-F1
#
_cell.length_a   1.000
_cell.length_b   1.000
_cell.length_c   1.000
_cell.angle_alpha   90.00
_cell.angle_beta   90.00
_cell.angle_gamma   90.00
#
_symmetry.space_group_name_H-M   'P 1'
#
loop_
_entity.id
_entity.type
_entity.pdbx_description
1 polymer ?
#
loop_
_entity_poly.entity_id
_entity_poly.type
_entity_poly.pdbx_seq_one_letter_code
_entity_poly.pdbx_strand_id
1 'polypeptide(L)'
;FKNIHLCEDENDCKKDNDISVTDVNTEILYIGENSNIRITNTTFDNIHGNRGIIAKNGVNLKMINNTFRNGIFENGLIEVNTEQDVYGNIDIENSVFENLFSNNGPVLNIKNIEDNQYNQKIIFTNSTFINNSALYFGGVVYSVCQNTNKSVFFNGCNFINNTAHFGNVAYSINKKNEPNFSNIEDLRNSEGDIVTNPSHLKFIDNPILNNISFVSGEILPKGISCKDINV
;
A
#
# COMPACT_ATOMS: atom_id res chain seq x y z
N PHE A 1 -10.16 -15.06 -13.19
CA PHE A 1 -9.85 -15.86 -12.00
C PHE A 1 -10.88 -15.55 -10.93
N LYS A 2 -11.49 -16.56 -10.30
CA LYS A 2 -12.55 -16.37 -9.30
C LYS A 2 -12.42 -17.35 -8.14
N ASN A 3 -12.80 -16.94 -6.92
CA ASN A 3 -12.94 -17.81 -5.74
C ASN A 3 -11.64 -18.56 -5.42
N ILE A 4 -10.55 -17.82 -5.30
CA ILE A 4 -9.22 -18.37 -5.03
C ILE A 4 -8.95 -18.27 -3.52
N HIS A 5 -8.51 -19.39 -2.93
CA HIS A 5 -8.05 -19.50 -1.53
C HIS A 5 -9.07 -19.12 -0.44
N LEU A 6 -10.36 -19.36 -0.68
CA LEU A 6 -11.45 -19.18 0.31
C LEU A 6 -11.36 -20.11 1.53
N CYS A 7 -10.47 -21.12 1.52
CA CYS A 7 -10.35 -22.05 2.64
C CYS A 7 -9.81 -21.38 3.92
N GLU A 8 -9.23 -20.18 3.83
CA GLU A 8 -8.82 -19.40 5.00
C GLU A 8 -10.04 -18.89 5.80
N ASP A 9 -11.15 -18.58 5.12
CA ASP A 9 -12.39 -18.17 5.78
C ASP A 9 -13.09 -19.36 6.48
N GLU A 10 -12.86 -20.58 5.97
CA GLU A 10 -13.48 -21.81 6.48
C GLU A 10 -12.58 -22.60 7.44
N ASN A 11 -11.36 -22.14 7.72
CA ASN A 11 -10.33 -22.85 8.51
C ASN A 11 -9.97 -24.27 8.01
N ASP A 12 -10.17 -24.56 6.73
CA ASP A 12 -9.99 -25.91 6.16
C ASP A 12 -8.73 -26.05 5.28
N CYS A 13 -7.89 -25.00 5.22
CA CYS A 13 -6.61 -25.11 4.49
C CYS A 13 -5.63 -26.03 5.24
N LYS A 14 -5.24 -27.15 4.60
CA LYS A 14 -4.10 -27.96 5.07
C LYS A 14 -2.79 -27.21 4.82
N LYS A 15 -2.08 -26.87 5.89
CA LYS A 15 -0.72 -26.30 5.78
C LYS A 15 0.24 -27.40 5.36
N ASP A 16 0.80 -27.27 4.16
CA ASP A 16 1.88 -28.14 3.70
C ASP A 16 3.21 -27.56 4.20
N ASN A 17 3.97 -28.35 4.97
CA ASN A 17 5.16 -27.85 5.70
C ASN A 17 6.44 -27.85 4.83
N ASP A 18 6.38 -28.30 3.58
CA ASP A 18 7.56 -28.62 2.75
C ASP A 18 7.92 -27.57 1.68
N ILE A 19 7.19 -26.44 1.58
CA ILE A 19 7.46 -25.38 0.60
C ILE A 19 7.89 -24.10 1.31
N SER A 20 8.80 -23.33 0.70
CA SER A 20 9.29 -22.08 1.27
C SER A 20 8.11 -21.14 1.60
N VAL A 21 8.04 -20.66 2.85
CA VAL A 21 6.91 -19.87 3.38
C VAL A 21 6.57 -18.65 2.51
N THR A 22 7.55 -18.11 1.78
CA THR A 22 7.35 -16.99 0.86
C THR A 22 6.65 -17.36 -0.44
N ASP A 23 6.87 -18.57 -0.96
CA ASP A 23 6.26 -19.01 -2.22
C ASP A 23 4.81 -19.49 -2.01
N VAL A 24 4.49 -19.98 -0.81
CA VAL A 24 3.15 -20.54 -0.47
C VAL A 24 2.10 -19.45 -0.23
N ASN A 25 2.53 -18.22 0.08
CA ASN A 25 1.64 -17.15 0.53
C ASN A 25 1.28 -16.13 -0.57
N THR A 26 1.27 -16.55 -1.84
CA THR A 26 0.95 -15.69 -2.99
C THR A 26 -0.22 -16.27 -3.78
N GLU A 27 -1.35 -15.55 -3.80
CA GLU A 27 -2.62 -16.13 -4.26
C GLU A 27 -2.86 -16.00 -5.77
N ILE A 28 -2.28 -14.97 -6.41
CA ILE A 28 -2.54 -14.68 -7.83
C ILE A 28 -1.34 -15.06 -8.68
N LEU A 29 -0.18 -14.49 -8.36
CA LEU A 29 0.97 -14.59 -9.24
C LEU A 29 2.29 -14.45 -8.50
N TYR A 30 3.06 -15.54 -8.50
CA TYR A 30 4.46 -15.53 -8.14
C TYR A 30 5.33 -15.45 -9.40
N ILE A 31 6.16 -14.42 -9.50
CA ILE A 31 7.03 -14.19 -10.64
C ILE A 31 8.49 -14.31 -10.22
N GLY A 32 9.17 -15.36 -10.71
CA GLY A 32 10.61 -15.54 -10.52
C GLY A 32 11.45 -14.46 -11.22
N GLU A 33 12.74 -14.43 -10.90
CA GLU A 33 13.66 -13.40 -11.37
C GLU A 33 13.74 -13.28 -12.91
N ASN A 34 14.12 -12.09 -13.39
CA ASN A 34 14.42 -11.80 -14.81
C ASN A 34 13.30 -12.16 -15.80
N SER A 35 12.05 -12.15 -15.33
CA SER A 35 10.88 -12.56 -16.12
C SER A 35 10.15 -11.37 -16.72
N ASN A 36 9.56 -11.57 -17.90
CA ASN A 36 8.69 -10.58 -18.54
C ASN A 36 7.28 -11.15 -18.66
N ILE A 37 6.33 -10.55 -17.94
CA ILE A 37 4.95 -11.02 -17.88
C ILE A 37 4.01 -9.92 -18.35
N ARG A 38 3.01 -10.31 -19.14
CA ARG A 38 1.95 -9.43 -19.60
C ARG A 38 0.59 -10.06 -19.35
N ILE A 39 -0.28 -9.35 -18.65
CA ILE A 39 -1.66 -9.77 -18.34
C ILE A 39 -2.61 -8.69 -18.85
N THR A 40 -3.58 -9.07 -19.67
CA THR A 40 -4.50 -8.10 -20.26
C THR A 40 -5.95 -8.57 -20.21
N ASN A 41 -6.89 -7.63 -20.10
CA ASN A 41 -8.34 -7.89 -20.19
C ASN A 41 -8.81 -9.00 -19.26
N THR A 42 -8.29 -9.04 -18.03
CA THR A 42 -8.54 -10.13 -17.07
C THR A 42 -9.23 -9.59 -15.83
N THR A 43 -10.21 -10.36 -15.32
CA THR A 43 -10.87 -10.09 -14.04
C THR A 43 -10.41 -11.11 -12.98
N PHE A 44 -9.98 -10.59 -11.85
CA PHE A 44 -9.65 -11.28 -10.60
C PHE A 44 -10.74 -10.90 -9.58
N ASP A 45 -11.50 -11.88 -9.12
CA ASP A 45 -12.71 -11.66 -8.32
C ASP A 45 -12.73 -12.61 -7.12
N ASN A 46 -12.98 -12.13 -5.91
CA ASN A 46 -13.10 -12.98 -4.72
C ASN A 46 -11.83 -13.81 -4.47
N ILE A 47 -10.72 -13.12 -4.19
CA ILE A 47 -9.39 -13.73 -3.94
C ILE A 47 -8.94 -13.31 -2.55
N HIS A 48 -8.75 -14.29 -1.66
CA HIS A 48 -8.37 -14.06 -0.28
C HIS A 48 -7.01 -14.72 -0.01
N GLY A 49 -6.16 -14.04 0.75
CA GLY A 49 -4.95 -14.63 1.29
C GLY A 49 -3.97 -13.60 1.81
N ASN A 50 -2.70 -13.96 1.84
CA ASN A 50 -1.70 -13.08 2.44
C ASN A 50 -1.28 -11.95 1.48
N ARG A 51 -0.90 -12.32 0.26
CA ARG A 51 -0.40 -11.40 -0.79
C ARG A 51 -1.00 -11.81 -2.13
N GLY A 52 -1.33 -10.84 -2.98
CA GLY A 52 -1.81 -11.16 -4.32
C GLY A 52 -0.69 -11.51 -5.30
N ILE A 53 0.25 -10.60 -5.48
CA ILE A 53 1.29 -10.64 -6.51
C ILE A 53 2.66 -10.45 -5.86
N ILE A 54 3.60 -11.34 -6.16
CA ILE A 54 5.03 -11.22 -5.82
C ILE A 54 5.82 -11.16 -7.13
N ALA A 55 6.65 -10.12 -7.25
CA ALA A 55 7.67 -10.01 -8.28
C ALA A 55 9.06 -10.10 -7.63
N LYS A 56 9.99 -10.82 -8.27
CA LYS A 56 11.40 -10.89 -7.88
C LYS A 56 12.27 -9.96 -8.74
N ASN A 57 13.54 -9.84 -8.38
CA ASN A 57 14.51 -9.00 -9.08
C ASN A 57 14.51 -9.20 -10.60
N GLY A 58 14.61 -8.10 -11.36
CA GLY A 58 14.65 -8.12 -12.83
C GLY A 58 13.30 -8.42 -13.50
N VAL A 59 12.22 -8.57 -12.75
CA VAL A 59 10.87 -8.75 -13.33
C VAL A 59 10.36 -7.47 -13.99
N ASN A 60 9.75 -7.63 -15.15
CA ASN A 60 8.88 -6.63 -15.77
C ASN A 60 7.47 -7.19 -15.94
N LEU A 61 6.56 -6.77 -15.07
CA LEU A 61 5.14 -7.10 -15.10
C LEU A 61 4.36 -5.96 -15.72
N LYS A 62 3.63 -6.23 -16.80
CA LYS A 62 2.70 -5.27 -17.42
C LYS A 62 1.26 -5.78 -17.36
N MET A 63 0.37 -4.97 -16.79
CA MET A 63 -1.05 -5.30 -16.62
C MET A 63 -1.92 -4.23 -17.29
N ILE A 64 -2.79 -4.59 -18.24
CA ILE A 64 -3.59 -3.62 -19.00
C ILE A 64 -5.07 -4.03 -19.01
N ASN A 65 -5.96 -3.09 -18.73
CA ASN A 65 -7.41 -3.32 -18.75
C ASN A 65 -7.84 -4.48 -17.82
N ASN A 66 -7.26 -4.57 -16.63
CA ASN A 66 -7.61 -5.62 -15.69
C ASN A 66 -8.55 -5.08 -14.61
N THR A 67 -9.29 -5.99 -13.99
CA THR A 67 -10.14 -5.68 -12.84
C THR A 67 -9.79 -6.60 -11.69
N PHE A 68 -9.48 -6.03 -10.54
CA PHE A 68 -9.32 -6.74 -9.28
C PHE A 68 -10.45 -6.32 -8.37
N ARG A 69 -11.24 -7.28 -7.87
CA ARG A 69 -12.34 -6.94 -7.00
C ARG A 69 -12.67 -7.97 -5.93
N ASN A 70 -13.27 -7.48 -4.86
CA ASN A 70 -13.73 -8.27 -3.72
C ASN A 70 -12.59 -9.13 -3.15
N GLY A 71 -11.41 -8.53 -2.94
CA GLY A 71 -10.22 -9.26 -2.50
C GLY A 71 -9.82 -8.89 -1.08
N ILE A 72 -9.25 -9.85 -0.35
CA ILE A 72 -8.72 -9.63 1.01
C ILE A 72 -7.25 -10.06 0.97
N PHE A 73 -6.35 -9.11 1.21
CA PHE A 73 -4.91 -9.37 1.22
C PHE A 73 -4.28 -8.80 2.47
N GLU A 74 -3.74 -9.64 3.36
CA GLU A 74 -3.13 -9.17 4.61
C GLU A 74 -2.04 -8.11 4.36
N ASN A 75 -1.18 -8.36 3.36
CA ASN A 75 -0.08 -7.51 2.95
C ASN A 75 -0.32 -6.82 1.60
N GLY A 76 -1.58 -6.64 1.23
CA GLY A 76 -1.97 -5.96 -0.01
C GLY A 76 -1.86 -6.83 -1.27
N LEU A 77 -2.51 -6.36 -2.35
CA LEU A 77 -2.46 -7.01 -3.65
C LEU A 77 -1.04 -7.07 -4.19
N ILE A 78 -0.26 -6.00 -4.02
CA ILE A 78 1.16 -5.92 -4.38
C ILE A 78 1.94 -5.55 -3.11
N GLU A 79 2.84 -6.42 -2.67
CA GLU A 79 3.82 -6.10 -1.62
C GLU A 79 5.15 -5.69 -2.26
N VAL A 80 5.84 -4.73 -1.64
CA VAL A 80 7.22 -4.37 -1.95
C VAL A 80 8.07 -4.44 -0.69
N ASN A 81 9.08 -5.30 -0.72
CA ASN A 81 10.06 -5.44 0.33
C ASN A 81 11.41 -5.90 -0.24
N THR A 82 12.32 -4.95 -0.46
CA THR A 82 13.64 -5.25 -1.04
C THR A 82 14.52 -6.14 -0.16
N GLU A 83 14.34 -6.12 1.16
CA GLU A 83 15.07 -7.00 2.09
C GLU A 83 14.71 -8.49 1.96
N GLN A 84 13.57 -8.78 1.33
CA GLN A 84 13.05 -10.13 1.09
C GLN A 84 13.05 -10.51 -0.39
N ASP A 85 13.76 -9.75 -1.21
CA ASP A 85 13.75 -9.86 -2.68
C ASP A 85 12.35 -9.77 -3.29
N VAL A 86 11.39 -9.09 -2.65
CA VAL A 86 10.03 -8.90 -3.16
C VAL A 86 9.96 -7.53 -3.81
N TYR A 87 10.36 -7.45 -5.07
CA TYR A 87 10.43 -6.21 -5.83
C TYR A 87 10.56 -6.45 -7.34
N GLY A 88 10.08 -5.52 -8.17
CA GLY A 88 10.17 -5.61 -9.62
C GLY A 88 9.58 -4.38 -10.32
N ASN A 89 9.73 -4.29 -11.65
CA ASN A 89 9.06 -3.28 -12.45
C ASN A 89 7.62 -3.70 -12.70
N ILE A 90 6.67 -2.88 -12.27
CA ILE A 90 5.24 -3.15 -12.39
C ILE A 90 4.59 -1.96 -13.09
N ASP A 91 3.98 -2.20 -14.23
CA ASP A 91 3.28 -1.19 -15.04
C ASP A 91 1.82 -1.60 -15.22
N ILE A 92 0.90 -0.83 -14.65
CA ILE A 92 -0.53 -1.11 -14.60
C ILE A 92 -1.27 0.03 -15.30
N GLU A 93 -2.01 -0.31 -16.35
CA GLU A 93 -2.70 0.66 -17.20
C GLU A 93 -4.20 0.35 -17.28
N ASN A 94 -5.02 1.40 -17.25
CA ASN A 94 -6.46 1.35 -17.51
C ASN A 94 -7.19 0.26 -16.69
N SER A 95 -6.78 0.05 -15.44
CA SER A 95 -7.26 -1.05 -14.62
C SER A 95 -8.15 -0.54 -13.48
N VAL A 96 -8.95 -1.45 -12.91
CA VAL A 96 -9.90 -1.15 -11.82
C VAL A 96 -9.57 -1.99 -10.60
N PHE A 97 -9.55 -1.36 -9.44
CA PHE A 97 -9.33 -1.97 -8.13
C PHE A 97 -10.52 -1.62 -7.24
N GLU A 98 -11.37 -2.59 -6.94
CA GLU A 98 -12.67 -2.37 -6.32
C GLU A 98 -12.89 -3.27 -5.10
N ASN A 99 -13.31 -2.71 -3.96
CA ASN A 99 -13.61 -3.47 -2.75
C ASN A 99 -12.45 -4.39 -2.32
N LEU A 100 -11.21 -3.88 -2.35
CA LEU A 100 -10.06 -4.59 -1.79
C LEU A 100 -9.87 -4.20 -0.32
N PHE A 101 -9.58 -5.20 0.53
CA PHE A 101 -9.34 -5.02 1.97
C PHE A 101 -7.94 -5.50 2.36
N SER A 102 -7.32 -4.82 3.33
CA SER A 102 -6.05 -5.24 3.95
C SER A 102 -5.88 -4.63 5.34
N ASN A 103 -4.81 -5.00 6.04
CA ASN A 103 -4.37 -4.26 7.22
C ASN A 103 -3.84 -2.87 6.83
N ASN A 104 -3.03 -2.80 5.76
CA ASN A 104 -2.39 -1.59 5.26
C ASN A 104 -2.25 -1.64 3.74
N GLY A 105 -2.64 -0.57 3.04
CA GLY A 105 -2.41 -0.46 1.59
C GLY A 105 -2.96 -1.64 0.79
N PRO A 106 -4.28 -1.79 0.62
CA PRO A 106 -4.89 -2.98 0.03
C PRO A 106 -4.48 -3.22 -1.42
N VAL A 107 -4.09 -2.17 -2.14
CA VAL A 107 -3.52 -2.29 -3.48
C VAL A 107 -2.01 -2.43 -3.41
N LEU A 108 -1.35 -1.54 -2.66
CA LEU A 108 0.10 -1.45 -2.62
C LEU A 108 0.60 -1.24 -1.19
N ASN A 109 1.38 -2.19 -0.71
CA ASN A 109 1.98 -2.16 0.62
C ASN A 109 3.51 -2.19 0.51
N ILE A 110 4.15 -1.08 0.85
CA ILE A 110 5.60 -0.87 0.68
C ILE A 110 6.26 -0.87 2.05
N LYS A 111 6.98 -1.95 2.33
CA LYS A 111 7.76 -2.11 3.57
C LYS A 111 9.13 -1.48 3.43
N ASN A 112 9.83 -1.76 2.33
CA ASN A 112 11.15 -1.18 2.06
C ASN A 112 11.50 -1.14 0.57
N ILE A 113 12.25 -0.12 0.17
CA ILE A 113 12.90 0.07 -1.14
C ILE A 113 14.31 0.61 -0.87
N GLU A 114 15.31 -0.25 -1.01
CA GLU A 114 16.71 0.09 -0.85
C GLU A 114 17.20 1.14 -1.86
N ASP A 115 18.16 1.96 -1.42
CA ASP A 115 18.75 3.03 -2.21
C ASP A 115 19.35 2.54 -3.54
N ASN A 116 19.99 1.38 -3.61
CA ASN A 116 20.58 0.89 -4.85
C ASN A 116 19.54 0.39 -5.88
N GLN A 117 18.25 0.33 -5.53
CA GLN A 117 17.17 -0.23 -6.35
C GLN A 117 16.29 0.83 -7.05
N TYR A 118 16.72 2.09 -7.13
CA TYR A 118 15.95 3.20 -7.74
C TYR A 118 15.47 3.00 -9.18
N ASN A 119 16.06 2.06 -9.92
CA ASN A 119 15.64 1.78 -11.29
C ASN A 119 14.28 1.08 -11.36
N GLN A 120 13.75 0.62 -10.23
CA GLN A 120 12.50 -0.07 -10.16
C GLN A 120 11.33 0.89 -10.07
N LYS A 121 10.32 0.63 -10.89
CA LYS A 121 9.13 1.47 -10.97
C LYS A 121 7.86 0.66 -10.83
N ILE A 122 6.96 1.17 -10.01
CA ILE A 122 5.57 0.72 -9.88
C ILE A 122 4.70 1.89 -10.34
N ILE A 123 4.09 1.71 -11.50
CA ILE A 123 3.36 2.78 -12.19
C ILE A 123 1.93 2.34 -12.39
N PHE A 124 1.00 3.17 -11.92
CA PHE A 124 -0.42 3.07 -12.23
C PHE A 124 -0.79 4.21 -13.16
N THR A 125 -1.37 3.90 -14.31
CA THR A 125 -1.78 4.88 -15.32
C THR A 125 -3.26 4.71 -15.62
N ASN A 126 -4.02 5.81 -15.58
CA ASN A 126 -5.45 5.86 -15.92
C ASN A 126 -6.29 4.77 -15.23
N SER A 127 -5.93 4.44 -13.98
CA SER A 127 -6.58 3.37 -13.23
C SER A 127 -7.52 3.95 -12.17
N THR A 128 -8.52 3.16 -11.76
CA THR A 128 -9.55 3.60 -10.81
C THR A 128 -9.55 2.73 -9.57
N PHE A 129 -9.58 3.37 -8.40
CA PHE A 129 -9.56 2.74 -7.07
C PHE A 129 -10.86 3.08 -6.35
N ILE A 130 -11.73 2.08 -6.15
CA ILE A 130 -13.10 2.26 -5.67
C ILE A 130 -13.34 1.44 -4.41
N ASN A 131 -13.82 2.09 -3.34
CA ASN A 131 -14.23 1.43 -2.10
C ASN A 131 -13.17 0.48 -1.52
N ASN A 132 -11.87 0.75 -1.74
CA ASN A 132 -10.82 -0.02 -1.11
C ASN A 132 -10.69 0.44 0.35
N SER A 133 -10.35 -0.48 1.24
CA SER A 133 -10.25 -0.19 2.66
C SER A 133 -9.03 -0.81 3.31
N ALA A 134 -8.42 -0.07 4.23
CA ALA A 134 -7.38 -0.59 5.12
C ALA A 134 -7.85 -0.48 6.56
N LEU A 135 -7.50 -1.47 7.39
CA LEU A 135 -7.81 -1.42 8.82
C LEU A 135 -7.08 -0.26 9.51
N TYR A 136 -5.83 0.01 9.13
CA TYR A 136 -5.00 1.02 9.80
C TYR A 136 -4.56 2.15 8.87
N PHE A 137 -3.71 1.87 7.88
CA PHE A 137 -3.01 2.93 7.14
C PHE A 137 -3.16 2.78 5.63
N GLY A 138 -3.47 3.88 4.95
CA GLY A 138 -3.46 3.97 3.49
C GLY A 138 -4.55 3.12 2.84
N GLY A 139 -5.71 3.69 2.54
CA GLY A 139 -6.85 2.96 1.95
C GLY A 139 -6.60 2.47 0.52
N VAL A 140 -5.51 2.91 -0.12
CA VAL A 140 -5.00 2.35 -1.39
C VAL A 140 -3.53 1.96 -1.26
N VAL A 141 -2.69 2.90 -0.82
CA VAL A 141 -1.24 2.70 -0.71
C VAL A 141 -0.73 3.05 0.68
N TYR A 142 0.07 2.14 1.22
CA TYR A 142 0.83 2.35 2.44
C TYR A 142 2.33 2.32 2.14
N SER A 143 3.06 3.30 2.64
CA SER A 143 4.52 3.26 2.64
C SER A 143 5.14 3.93 3.85
N VAL A 144 6.17 3.30 4.41
CA VAL A 144 7.08 3.96 5.36
C VAL A 144 8.50 4.08 4.81
N CYS A 145 8.67 3.85 3.51
CA CYS A 145 9.98 3.87 2.86
C CYS A 145 10.39 5.28 2.41
N GLN A 146 11.66 5.63 2.66
CA GLN A 146 12.27 6.92 2.27
C GLN A 146 12.43 7.10 0.75
N ASN A 147 12.24 6.05 -0.05
CA ASN A 147 12.49 6.09 -1.49
C ASN A 147 11.24 5.92 -2.36
N THR A 148 10.07 5.84 -1.73
CA THR A 148 8.78 5.67 -2.42
C THR A 148 8.56 6.68 -3.53
N ASN A 149 8.92 7.95 -3.29
CA ASN A 149 8.77 9.04 -4.25
C ASN A 149 9.67 8.92 -5.50
N LYS A 150 10.60 7.96 -5.56
CA LYS A 150 11.43 7.72 -6.74
C LYS A 150 10.90 6.56 -7.59
N SER A 151 10.09 5.69 -7.00
CA SER A 151 9.70 4.41 -7.58
C SER A 151 8.21 4.26 -7.81
N VAL A 152 7.36 5.03 -7.13
CA VAL A 152 5.90 4.83 -7.19
C VAL A 152 5.21 6.03 -7.79
N PHE A 153 4.37 5.77 -8.80
CA PHE A 153 3.71 6.78 -9.61
C PHE A 153 2.24 6.41 -9.87
N PHE A 154 1.34 7.36 -9.62
CA PHE A 154 -0.08 7.29 -9.94
C PHE A 154 -0.42 8.43 -10.90
N ASN A 155 -0.57 8.09 -12.18
CA ASN A 155 -0.75 9.05 -13.26
C ASN A 155 -2.18 8.96 -13.81
N GLY A 156 -2.94 10.06 -13.74
CA GLY A 156 -4.32 10.11 -14.22
C GLY A 156 -5.26 9.13 -13.50
N CYS A 157 -4.96 8.79 -12.24
CA CYS A 157 -5.74 7.84 -11.47
C CYS A 157 -6.90 8.50 -10.73
N ASN A 158 -7.99 7.75 -10.55
CA ASN A 158 -9.17 8.19 -9.80
C ASN A 158 -9.30 7.41 -8.50
N PHE A 159 -9.57 8.11 -7.41
CA PHE A 159 -9.73 7.53 -6.07
C PHE A 159 -11.13 7.86 -5.55
N ILE A 160 -11.97 6.84 -5.35
CA ILE A 160 -13.39 7.01 -5.06
C ILE A 160 -13.74 6.21 -3.80
N ASN A 161 -14.13 6.91 -2.74
CA ASN A 161 -14.61 6.32 -1.48
C ASN A 161 -13.67 5.28 -0.85
N ASN A 162 -12.35 5.46 -1.01
CA ASN A 162 -11.38 4.61 -0.30
C ASN A 162 -11.32 5.05 1.16
N THR A 163 -11.04 4.14 2.09
CA THR A 163 -11.04 4.44 3.53
C THR A 163 -9.89 3.77 4.27
N ALA A 164 -9.37 4.44 5.31
CA ALA A 164 -8.49 3.84 6.29
C ALA A 164 -8.64 4.58 7.62
N HIS A 165 -8.08 4.03 8.70
CA HIS A 165 -8.02 4.79 9.95
C HIS A 165 -7.17 6.06 9.79
N PHE A 166 -6.08 5.98 9.01
CA PHE A 166 -5.27 7.12 8.59
C PHE A 166 -4.90 7.04 7.11
N GLY A 167 -5.18 8.11 6.36
CA GLY A 167 -4.88 8.18 4.93
C GLY A 167 -5.89 7.40 4.10
N ASN A 168 -7.02 7.99 3.74
CA ASN A 168 -8.05 7.32 2.94
C ASN A 168 -7.51 6.83 1.59
N VAL A 169 -6.51 7.52 1.02
CA VAL A 169 -5.82 7.10 -0.21
C VAL A 169 -4.41 6.63 0.12
N ALA A 170 -3.61 7.50 0.71
CA ALA A 170 -2.20 7.23 0.95
C ALA A 170 -1.78 7.54 2.38
N TYR A 171 -0.94 6.64 2.91
CA TYR A 171 -0.15 6.92 4.09
C TYR A 171 1.34 6.86 3.74
N SER A 172 2.11 7.85 4.18
CA SER A 172 3.55 7.96 3.90
C SER A 172 4.37 8.34 5.12
N ILE A 173 5.66 7.96 5.18
CA ILE A 173 6.52 8.33 6.31
C ILE A 173 6.63 9.86 6.50
N ASN A 174 6.70 10.61 5.42
CA ASN A 174 6.69 12.08 5.40
C ASN A 174 6.38 12.57 3.98
N LYS A 175 6.12 13.88 3.85
CA LYS A 175 5.72 14.53 2.60
C LYS A 175 6.73 14.39 1.46
N LYS A 176 8.02 14.32 1.78
CA LYS A 176 9.09 14.18 0.76
C LYS A 176 9.13 12.76 0.17
N ASN A 177 8.61 11.78 0.91
CA ASN A 177 8.67 10.38 0.58
C ASN A 177 7.29 9.80 0.23
N GLU A 178 6.32 10.65 -0.12
CA GLU A 178 5.02 10.23 -0.66
C GLU A 178 5.19 9.61 -2.06
N PRO A 179 4.33 8.66 -2.48
CA PRO A 179 4.18 8.31 -3.89
C PRO A 179 3.89 9.56 -4.74
N ASN A 180 4.29 9.56 -6.01
CA ASN A 180 3.94 10.66 -6.90
C ASN A 180 2.52 10.49 -7.42
N PHE A 181 1.65 11.44 -7.09
CA PHE A 181 0.30 11.51 -7.65
C PHE A 181 0.21 12.69 -8.62
N SER A 182 -0.28 12.45 -9.83
CA SER A 182 -0.48 13.55 -10.80
C SER A 182 -1.56 14.55 -10.36
N ASN A 183 -2.45 14.13 -9.46
CA ASN A 183 -3.54 14.93 -8.86
C ASN A 183 -3.32 15.17 -7.36
N ILE A 184 -2.05 15.28 -6.91
CA ILE A 184 -1.72 15.43 -5.49
C ILE A 184 -2.40 16.63 -4.82
N GLU A 185 -2.60 17.73 -5.55
CA GLU A 185 -3.26 18.93 -5.01
C GLU A 185 -4.74 18.66 -4.69
N ASP A 186 -5.45 17.93 -5.55
CA ASP A 186 -6.84 17.53 -5.28
C ASP A 186 -6.91 16.62 -4.05
N LEU A 187 -5.99 15.67 -3.94
CA LEU A 187 -5.90 14.74 -2.82
C LEU A 187 -5.56 15.44 -1.50
N ARG A 188 -4.77 16.52 -1.51
CA ARG A 188 -4.47 17.31 -0.30
C ARG A 188 -5.62 18.22 0.12
N ASN A 189 -6.48 18.61 -0.82
CA ASN A 189 -7.68 19.39 -0.52
C ASN A 189 -8.80 18.52 0.09
N SER A 190 -8.76 17.21 -0.10
CA SER A 190 -9.63 16.25 0.57
C SER A 190 -9.11 15.89 1.96
N GLU A 191 -9.95 16.07 2.98
CA GLU A 191 -9.56 15.80 4.36
C GLU A 191 -9.25 14.32 4.58
N GLY A 192 -8.03 14.04 5.04
CA GLY A 192 -7.59 12.69 5.43
C GLY A 192 -7.19 11.78 4.28
N ASP A 193 -7.22 12.23 3.01
CA ASP A 193 -6.83 11.41 1.86
C ASP A 193 -5.34 11.08 1.85
N ILE A 194 -4.51 12.08 2.11
CA ILE A 194 -3.06 11.95 2.24
C ILE A 194 -2.68 12.25 3.68
N VAL A 195 -2.12 11.26 4.37
CA VAL A 195 -1.63 11.42 5.74
C VAL A 195 -0.17 10.98 5.83
N THR A 196 0.59 11.65 6.68
CA THR A 196 1.94 11.22 7.05
C THR A 196 2.07 11.04 8.55
N ASN A 197 3.18 10.45 9.01
CA ASN A 197 3.46 10.44 10.45
C ASN A 197 3.38 11.86 11.04
N PRO A 198 2.73 12.06 12.20
CA PRO A 198 2.68 13.36 12.85
C PRO A 198 4.11 13.84 13.17
N SER A 199 4.48 15.01 12.66
CA SER A 199 5.81 15.59 12.90
C SER A 199 5.81 16.68 13.97
N HIS A 200 4.64 17.07 14.49
CA HIS A 200 4.51 18.19 15.42
C HIS A 200 3.54 17.88 16.57
N LEU A 201 3.99 18.19 17.78
CA LEU A 201 3.16 18.29 18.97
C LEU A 201 2.75 19.74 19.15
N LYS A 202 1.47 19.97 19.44
CA LYS A 202 0.95 21.29 19.76
C LYS A 202 0.41 21.31 21.18
N PHE A 203 0.73 22.37 21.90
CA PHE A 203 0.10 22.68 23.18
C PHE A 203 -1.32 23.19 22.96
N ILE A 204 -2.28 22.56 23.65
CA ILE A 204 -3.69 22.95 23.58
C ILE A 204 -3.93 24.20 24.45
N ASP A 205 -3.21 24.34 25.56
CA ASP A 205 -3.38 25.43 26.53
C ASP A 205 -2.04 26.11 26.92
N ASN A 206 -2.13 27.43 27.13
CA ASN A 206 -1.14 28.44 27.59
C ASN A 206 0.32 27.96 27.87
N PRO A 207 1.36 28.59 27.26
CA PRO A 207 2.74 28.10 27.24
C PRO A 207 3.52 28.41 28.53
N ILE A 208 3.10 27.86 29.67
CA ILE A 208 3.86 27.99 30.93
C ILE A 208 5.01 26.96 30.99
N LEU A 209 4.97 25.93 30.15
CA LEU A 209 6.02 24.90 30.08
C LEU A 209 7.05 25.26 29.00
N ASN A 210 8.17 25.86 29.43
CA ASN A 210 9.29 26.21 28.53
C ASN A 210 10.04 25.00 27.99
N ASN A 211 9.97 23.84 28.67
CA ASN A 211 10.62 22.60 28.28
C ASN A 211 9.73 21.43 28.65
N ILE A 212 9.63 20.44 27.76
CA ILE A 212 9.08 19.14 28.08
C ILE A 212 10.04 18.07 27.57
N SER A 213 10.35 17.13 28.46
CA SER A 213 11.05 15.90 28.15
C SER A 213 10.06 14.75 28.34
N PHE A 214 9.97 13.88 27.35
CA PHE A 214 9.27 12.60 27.48
C PHE A 214 10.29 11.48 27.32
N VAL A 215 10.06 10.39 28.03
CA VAL A 215 10.77 9.13 27.77
C VAL A 215 9.95 8.32 26.77
N SER A 216 10.62 7.66 25.82
CA SER A 216 9.95 6.78 24.85
C SER A 216 9.09 5.75 25.59
N GLY A 217 7.79 5.70 25.28
CA GLY A 217 6.81 4.83 25.95
C GLY A 217 5.91 5.53 26.97
N GLU A 218 6.13 6.81 27.29
CA GLU A 218 5.23 7.58 28.14
C GLU A 218 3.98 8.05 27.37
N ILE A 219 2.82 7.99 28.04
CA ILE A 219 1.58 8.57 27.53
C ILE A 219 1.71 10.10 27.56
N LEU A 220 1.34 10.76 26.46
CA LEU A 220 1.35 12.23 26.41
C LEU A 220 0.48 12.81 27.55
N PRO A 221 1.03 13.73 28.37
CA PRO A 221 0.30 14.33 29.46
C PRO A 221 -0.86 15.20 28.93
N LYS A 222 -1.90 15.35 29.75
CA LYS A 222 -3.06 16.18 29.43
C LYS A 222 -2.63 17.61 29.06
N GLY A 223 -3.23 18.17 28.00
CA GLY A 223 -2.92 19.51 27.48
C GLY A 223 -1.96 19.52 26.28
N ILE A 224 -1.46 18.36 25.87
CA ILE A 224 -0.65 18.17 24.66
C ILE A 224 -1.44 17.29 23.70
N SER A 225 -1.56 17.72 22.44
CA SER A 225 -2.08 16.85 21.38
C SER A 225 -1.10 16.77 20.22
N CYS A 226 -1.11 15.61 19.57
CA CYS A 226 -0.63 15.51 18.20
C CYS A 226 -1.62 16.30 17.33
N LYS A 227 -1.10 17.20 16.50
CA LYS A 227 -1.90 17.83 15.47
C LYS A 227 -1.37 17.38 14.13
N ASP A 228 -2.21 16.70 13.37
CA ASP A 228 -1.96 16.48 11.96
C ASP A 228 -2.09 17.83 11.27
N ILE A 229 -1.00 18.28 10.63
CA ILE A 229 -1.04 19.52 9.88
C ILE A 229 -1.45 19.16 8.45
N ASN A 230 -2.75 19.23 8.17
CA ASN A 230 -3.23 19.35 6.79
C ASN A 230 -2.77 20.74 6.30
N VAL A 231 -1.71 20.78 5.47
CA VAL A 231 -1.24 21.97 4.72
C VAL A 231 -1.21 21.70 3.24
#